data_AF-A0A9Q0D5U9-F1
#
_entry.id   AF-A0A9Q0D5U9-F1
#
_cell.length_a   1.000
_cell.length_b   1.000
_cell.length_c   1.000
_cell.angle_alpha   90.00
_cell.angle_beta   90.00
_cell.angle_gamma   90.00
#
_symmetry.space_group_name_H-M   'P 1'
#
loop_
_entity.id
_entity.type
_entity.pdbx_description
1 polymer ?
#
loop_
_entity_poly.entity_id
_entity_poly.type
_entity_poly.pdbx_seq_one_letter_code
_entity_poly.pdbx_strand_id
1 'polypeptide(L)'
;MGPISRCRADGRKQLCGPTGKCFRLYPEGKPLPAENPPRILESNLTSTVLFLKRMEIGGLGHCHFLHRPDPEGLMQALEELDYLAALDNDGNLSEIGVLLSEFPLDPQVGRALLASCEFECSSEMLTVAAMLS
;
A
#
# COMPACT_ATOMS: atom_id res chain seq x y z
N MET A 1 -3.30 15.46 7.56
CA MET A 1 -1.99 15.23 8.23
C MET A 1 -2.16 15.41 9.73
N GLY A 2 -1.96 14.34 10.51
CA GLY A 2 -2.05 14.36 11.98
C GLY A 2 -0.74 14.79 12.66
N PRO A 3 -0.73 14.89 14.01
CA PRO A 3 0.49 15.17 14.76
C PRO A 3 1.55 14.07 14.58
N ILE A 4 2.83 14.42 14.68
CA ILE A 4 3.92 13.44 14.64
C ILE A 4 3.96 12.62 15.94
N SER A 5 4.43 11.37 15.85
CA SER A 5 4.73 10.60 17.06
C SER A 5 5.99 11.08 17.78
N ARG A 6 6.08 10.77 19.07
CA ARG A 6 7.25 11.06 19.90
C ARG A 6 8.50 10.37 19.36
N CYS A 7 8.38 9.09 18.98
CA CYS A 7 9.48 8.36 18.33
C CYS A 7 10.00 9.06 17.07
N ARG A 8 9.13 9.63 16.23
CA ARG A 8 9.57 10.42 15.06
C ARG A 8 10.23 11.73 15.44
N ALA A 9 9.71 12.43 16.44
CA ALA A 9 10.30 13.68 16.92
C ALA A 9 11.72 13.45 17.49
N ASP A 10 11.92 12.35 18.21
CA ASP A 10 13.21 11.97 18.78
C ASP A 10 14.18 11.44 17.71
N GLY A 11 13.69 10.69 16.72
CA GLY A 11 14.49 10.31 15.55
C GLY A 11 15.02 11.52 14.78
N ARG A 12 14.19 12.56 14.57
CA ARG A 12 14.64 13.83 13.98
C ARG A 12 15.71 14.54 14.81
N LYS A 13 15.57 14.52 16.14
CA LYS A 13 16.58 15.07 17.06
C LYS A 13 17.91 14.32 16.94
N GLN A 14 17.86 12.99 16.82
CA GLN A 14 19.05 12.16 16.67
C GLN A 14 19.78 12.41 15.34
N LEU A 15 19.05 12.66 14.24
CA LEU A 15 19.64 12.98 12.94
C LEU A 15 20.44 14.30 12.93
N CYS A 16 20.14 15.24 13.82
CA CYS A 16 20.91 16.48 13.95
C CYS A 16 22.34 16.25 14.48
N GLY A 17 22.62 15.08 15.07
CA GLY A 17 23.93 14.77 15.65
C GLY A 17 24.23 15.59 16.92
N PRO A 18 25.44 15.42 17.50
CA PRO A 18 25.80 16.02 18.78
C PRO A 18 25.98 17.54 18.73
N THR A 19 26.31 18.11 17.57
CA THR A 19 26.54 19.55 17.37
C THR A 19 25.35 20.27 16.73
N GLY A 20 24.34 19.54 16.26
CA GLY A 20 23.17 20.12 15.62
C GLY A 20 22.14 20.66 16.61
N LYS A 21 21.29 21.58 16.13
CA LYS A 21 20.17 22.13 16.88
C LYS A 21 18.86 21.69 16.25
N CYS A 22 17.95 21.15 17.06
CA CYS A 22 16.61 20.75 16.62
C CYS A 22 15.59 21.71 17.24
N PHE A 23 14.91 22.50 16.40
CA PHE A 23 13.88 23.44 16.84
C PHE A 23 12.49 22.81 16.65
N ARG A 24 11.74 22.65 17.74
CA ARG A 24 10.37 22.10 17.74
C ARG A 24 9.37 23.26 17.68
N LEU A 25 8.56 23.33 16.62
CA LEU A 25 7.56 24.39 16.42
C LEU A 25 6.21 24.10 17.13
N TYR A 26 6.26 23.43 18.29
CA TYR A 26 5.07 23.08 19.07
C TYR A 26 5.39 23.20 20.57
N PRO A 27 4.39 23.50 21.42
CA PRO A 27 4.62 23.67 22.86
C PRO A 27 4.98 22.33 23.52
N GLU A 28 5.87 22.37 24.52
CA GLU A 28 6.39 21.18 25.20
C GLU A 28 5.32 20.32 25.89
N GLY A 29 4.21 20.94 26.32
CA GLY A 29 3.08 20.26 26.97
C GLY A 29 2.09 19.58 26.02
N LYS A 30 2.29 19.62 24.69
CA LYS A 30 1.35 19.01 23.74
C LYS A 30 1.44 17.48 23.83
N PRO A 31 0.32 16.76 24.09
CA PRO A 31 0.33 15.31 24.05
C PRO A 31 0.54 14.84 22.60
N LEU A 32 1.67 14.17 22.36
CA LEU A 32 1.97 13.48 21.11
C LEU A 32 1.82 11.97 21.34
N PRO A 33 1.31 11.21 20.36
CA PRO A 33 1.27 9.76 20.45
C PRO A 33 2.69 9.20 20.59
N ALA A 34 2.87 8.12 21.36
CA ALA A 34 4.18 7.53 21.58
C ALA A 34 4.79 7.02 20.27
N GLU A 35 4.05 6.18 19.56
CA GLU A 35 4.43 5.56 18.29
C GLU A 35 3.49 5.98 17.15
N ASN A 36 3.89 5.74 15.90
CA ASN A 36 2.95 5.89 14.79
C ASN A 36 2.08 4.65 14.70
N PRO A 37 0.80 4.79 14.34
CA PRO A 37 -0.01 3.64 13.98
C PRO A 37 0.66 2.85 12.83
N PRO A 38 0.53 1.52 12.83
CA PRO A 38 1.10 0.68 11.79
C PRO A 38 0.38 0.94 10.47
N ARG A 39 1.15 1.07 9.37
CA ARG A 39 0.61 1.43 8.05
C ARG A 39 -0.45 0.46 7.55
N ILE A 40 -0.34 -0.83 7.89
CA ILE A 40 -1.28 -1.88 7.49
C ILE A 40 -2.71 -1.63 7.98
N LEU A 41 -2.90 -0.77 8.99
CA LEU A 41 -4.22 -0.36 9.49
C LEU A 41 -4.75 0.91 8.82
N GLU A 42 -3.91 1.66 8.09
CA GLU A 42 -4.27 2.97 7.55
C GLU A 42 -4.28 3.02 6.01
N SER A 43 -3.59 2.11 5.34
CA SER A 43 -3.43 2.13 3.87
C SER A 43 -4.35 1.14 3.16
N ASN A 44 -4.68 1.45 1.91
CA ASN A 44 -5.29 0.48 1.00
C ASN A 44 -4.40 -0.78 0.90
N LEU A 45 -5.02 -1.95 1.06
CA LEU A 45 -4.34 -3.25 1.13
C LEU A 45 -4.31 -3.99 -0.22
N THR A 46 -4.99 -3.51 -1.25
CA THR A 46 -5.20 -4.17 -2.55
C THR A 46 -3.90 -4.62 -3.19
N SER A 47 -2.89 -3.74 -3.27
CA SER A 47 -1.56 -4.10 -3.79
C SER A 47 -0.82 -5.12 -2.92
N THR A 48 -0.96 -5.03 -1.60
CA THR A 48 -0.36 -5.97 -0.65
C THR A 48 -1.02 -7.34 -0.74
N VAL A 49 -2.35 -7.39 -0.85
CA VAL A 49 -3.14 -8.62 -0.99
C VAL A 49 -2.81 -9.31 -2.31
N LEU A 50 -2.68 -8.57 -3.40
CA LEU A 50 -2.24 -9.09 -4.70
C LEU A 50 -0.86 -9.76 -4.57
N PHE A 51 0.09 -9.08 -3.94
CA PHE A 51 1.44 -9.62 -3.71
C PHE A 51 1.43 -10.87 -2.82
N LEU A 52 0.67 -10.85 -1.72
CA LEU A 52 0.52 -11.99 -0.81
C LEU A 52 -0.10 -13.21 -1.52
N LYS A 53 -1.10 -12.97 -2.37
CA LYS A 53 -1.73 -14.01 -3.20
C LYS A 53 -0.75 -14.59 -4.23
N ARG A 54 0.08 -13.75 -4.86
CA ARG A 54 1.12 -14.18 -5.82
C ARG A 54 2.18 -15.05 -5.17
N MET A 55 2.51 -14.77 -3.91
CA MET A 55 3.50 -15.54 -3.17
C MET A 55 3.00 -16.88 -2.64
N GLU A 56 1.77 -17.28 -2.98
CA GLU A 56 1.13 -18.53 -2.52
C GLU A 56 1.22 -18.74 -1.00
N ILE A 57 1.30 -17.64 -0.22
CA ILE A 57 1.25 -17.75 1.23
C ILE A 57 -0.18 -18.20 1.54
N GLY A 58 -0.30 -19.45 2.00
CA GLY A 58 -1.57 -20.15 2.23
C GLY A 58 -2.66 -19.22 2.73
N GLY A 59 -3.84 -19.32 2.11
CA GLY A 59 -4.87 -18.27 2.06
C GLY A 59 -4.91 -17.33 3.26
N LEU A 60 -5.04 -16.02 2.98
CA LEU A 60 -4.89 -14.85 3.86
C LEU A 60 -5.27 -15.01 5.35
N GLY A 61 -6.22 -15.88 5.69
CA GLY A 61 -6.52 -16.26 7.08
C GLY A 61 -5.39 -16.97 7.85
N HIS A 62 -4.46 -17.64 7.16
CA HIS A 62 -3.29 -18.31 7.76
C HIS A 62 -2.06 -17.40 7.84
N CYS A 63 -2.10 -16.20 7.24
CA CYS A 63 -1.01 -15.24 7.36
C CYS A 63 -0.90 -14.73 8.81
N HIS A 64 0.26 -14.95 9.42
CA HIS A 64 0.58 -14.42 10.74
C HIS A 64 1.06 -12.96 10.64
N PHE A 65 0.12 -12.02 10.61
CA PHE A 65 0.42 -10.60 10.65
C PHE A 65 0.87 -10.16 12.05
N LEU A 66 1.89 -9.28 12.13
CA LEU A 66 2.31 -8.65 13.38
C LEU A 66 1.19 -7.78 13.97
N HIS A 67 0.51 -7.03 13.10
CA HIS A 67 -0.73 -6.31 13.39
C HIS A 67 -1.73 -6.70 12.32
N ARG A 68 -2.76 -7.44 12.71
CA ARG A 68 -3.77 -7.95 11.77
C ARG A 68 -4.61 -6.77 11.24
N PRO A 69 -4.76 -6.63 9.91
CA PRO A 69 -5.67 -5.64 9.35
C PRO A 69 -7.13 -5.94 9.71
N ASP A 70 -7.97 -4.91 9.69
CA ASP A 70 -9.40 -5.08 9.89
C ASP A 70 -9.98 -6.01 8.80
N PRO A 71 -10.88 -6.95 9.16
CA PRO A 71 -11.44 -7.90 8.20
C PRO A 71 -12.20 -7.20 7.07
N GLU A 72 -12.83 -6.06 7.36
CA GLU A 72 -13.52 -5.23 6.37
C GLU A 72 -12.53 -4.69 5.32
N GLY A 73 -11.36 -4.18 5.74
CA GLY A 73 -10.35 -3.68 4.81
C GLY A 73 -9.74 -4.80 3.95
N LEU A 74 -9.60 -6.01 4.48
CA LEU A 74 -9.16 -7.17 3.71
C LEU A 74 -10.22 -7.59 2.69
N MET A 75 -11.50 -7.59 3.08
CA MET A 75 -12.62 -7.92 2.20
C MET A 75 -12.74 -6.90 1.06
N GLN A 76 -12.67 -5.61 1.38
CA GLN A 76 -12.67 -4.54 0.38
C GLN A 76 -11.52 -4.71 -0.62
N ALA A 77 -10.32 -5.03 -0.16
CA ALA A 77 -9.19 -5.28 -1.06
C ALA A 77 -9.41 -6.49 -1.99
N LEU A 78 -10.06 -7.55 -1.50
CA LEU A 78 -10.42 -8.70 -2.33
C LEU A 78 -11.51 -8.35 -3.35
N GLU A 79 -12.53 -7.60 -2.95
CA GLU A 79 -13.58 -7.10 -3.85
C GLU A 79 -12.98 -6.20 -4.94
N GLU A 80 -12.06 -5.30 -4.58
CA GLU A 80 -11.35 -4.44 -5.54
C GLU A 80 -10.56 -5.27 -6.56
N LEU A 81 -9.87 -6.34 -6.12
CA LEU A 81 -9.15 -7.23 -7.04
C LEU A 81 -10.08 -8.06 -7.93
N ASP A 82 -11.24 -8.47 -7.41
CA ASP A 82 -12.27 -9.15 -8.20
C ASP A 82 -12.83 -8.24 -9.30
N TYR A 83 -13.15 -6.98 -8.98
CA TYR A 83 -13.59 -5.99 -9.98
C TYR A 83 -12.56 -5.71 -11.06
N LEU A 84 -11.26 -5.84 -10.77
CA LEU A 84 -10.18 -5.70 -11.75
C LEU A 84 -9.96 -6.96 -12.60
N ALA A 85 -10.76 -8.01 -12.39
CA ALA A 85 -10.58 -9.34 -12.97
C ALA A 85 -9.23 -9.98 -12.63
N ALA A 86 -8.64 -9.59 -11.49
CA ALA A 86 -7.37 -10.16 -11.00
C ALA A 86 -7.58 -11.49 -10.28
N LEU A 87 -8.81 -11.80 -9.85
CA LEU A 87 -9.18 -13.04 -9.19
C LEU A 87 -10.09 -13.90 -10.09
N ASP A 88 -10.07 -15.22 -9.87
CA ASP A 88 -11.04 -16.15 -10.42
C ASP A 88 -12.23 -16.38 -9.45
N ASN A 89 -13.24 -17.13 -9.89
CA ASN A 89 -14.43 -17.42 -9.08
C ASN A 89 -14.12 -18.22 -7.79
N ASP A 90 -12.98 -18.91 -7.76
CA ASP A 90 -12.50 -19.68 -6.61
C ASP A 90 -11.63 -18.81 -5.67
N GLY A 91 -11.40 -17.54 -6.02
CA GLY A 91 -10.60 -16.59 -5.25
C GLY A 91 -9.08 -16.74 -5.41
N ASN A 92 -8.62 -17.48 -6.41
CA ASN A 92 -7.21 -17.56 -6.81
C ASN A 92 -6.86 -16.47 -7.83
N LEU A 93 -5.57 -16.27 -8.10
CA LEU A 93 -5.15 -15.31 -9.11
C LEU A 93 -5.48 -15.80 -10.52
N SER A 94 -6.15 -14.94 -11.28
CA SER A 94 -6.37 -15.16 -12.72
C SER A 94 -5.08 -14.91 -13.50
N GLU A 95 -5.07 -15.23 -14.80
CA GLU A 95 -3.94 -14.89 -15.69
C GLU A 95 -3.64 -13.38 -15.70
N ILE A 96 -4.69 -12.56 -15.64
CA ILE A 96 -4.58 -11.10 -15.53
C ILE A 96 -3.99 -10.72 -14.17
N GLY A 97 -4.44 -11.33 -13.07
CA GLY A 97 -3.90 -11.08 -11.74
C GLY A 97 -2.42 -11.43 -11.61
N VAL A 98 -2.00 -12.53 -12.25
CA VAL A 98 -0.59 -12.90 -12.37
C VAL A 98 0.20 -11.82 -13.11
N LEU A 99 -0.30 -11.34 -14.25
CA LEU A 99 0.36 -10.30 -15.03
C LEU A 99 0.43 -8.97 -14.25
N LEU A 100 -0.64 -8.60 -13.55
CA LEU A 100 -0.69 -7.41 -12.68
C LEU A 100 0.33 -7.49 -11.55
N SER A 101 0.55 -8.67 -10.98
CA SER A 101 1.49 -8.86 -9.86
C SER A 101 2.97 -8.63 -10.23
N GLU A 102 3.30 -8.63 -11.52
CA GLU A 102 4.64 -8.33 -12.02
C GLU A 102 4.92 -6.82 -12.12
N PHE A 103 3.88 -5.98 -12.13
CA PHE A 103 4.05 -4.53 -12.21
C PHE A 103 4.25 -3.90 -10.82
N PRO A 104 5.24 -3.01 -10.64
CA PRO A 104 5.44 -2.26 -9.40
C PRO A 104 4.51 -1.03 -9.33
N LEU A 105 3.25 -1.18 -9.74
CA LEU A 105 2.25 -0.12 -9.82
C LEU A 105 1.02 -0.49 -8.99
N ASP A 106 0.16 0.49 -8.74
CA ASP A 106 -1.16 0.19 -8.20
C ASP A 106 -1.92 -0.73 -9.17
N PRO A 107 -2.58 -1.81 -8.69
CA PRO A 107 -3.35 -2.73 -9.53
C PRO A 107 -4.33 -2.05 -10.47
N GLN A 108 -4.93 -0.92 -10.08
CA GLN A 108 -5.85 -0.15 -10.93
C GLN A 108 -5.13 0.45 -12.15
N VAL A 109 -3.97 1.06 -11.94
CA VAL A 109 -3.15 1.66 -13.01
C VAL A 109 -2.55 0.57 -13.88
N GLY A 110 -2.08 -0.53 -13.27
CA GLY A 110 -1.61 -1.71 -14.00
C GLY A 110 -2.69 -2.29 -14.91
N ARG A 111 -3.93 -2.37 -14.44
CA ARG A 111 -5.06 -2.89 -15.24
C ARG A 111 -5.40 -1.97 -16.41
N ALA A 112 -5.37 -0.66 -16.18
CA ALA A 112 -5.55 0.32 -17.24
C ALA A 112 -4.46 0.22 -18.32
N LEU A 113 -3.21 -0.01 -17.92
CA LEU A 113 -2.09 -0.24 -18.84
C LEU A 113 -2.28 -1.52 -19.65
N LEU A 114 -2.70 -2.62 -19.02
CA LEU A 114 -3.01 -3.86 -19.73
C LEU A 114 -4.14 -3.69 -20.75
N ALA A 115 -5.23 -3.01 -20.37
CA ALA A 115 -6.35 -2.74 -21.27
C ALA A 115 -5.92 -1.85 -22.44
N SER A 116 -5.02 -0.89 -22.23
CA SER A 116 -4.54 0.02 -23.28
C SER A 116 -3.83 -0.70 -24.44
N CYS A 117 -3.31 -1.91 -24.23
CA CYS A 117 -2.75 -2.75 -25.28
C CYS A 117 -3.82 -3.22 -26.28
N GLU A 118 -5.06 -3.46 -25.82
CA GLU A 118 -6.18 -3.87 -26.67
C GLU A 118 -6.77 -2.69 -27.47
N PHE A 119 -6.68 -1.48 -26.91
CA PHE A 119 -7.15 -0.23 -27.54
C PHE A 119 -6.08 0.51 -28.35
N GLU A 120 -4.90 -0.08 -28.52
CA GLU A 120 -3.74 0.49 -29.24
C GLU A 120 -3.27 1.87 -28.71
N CYS A 121 -3.60 2.21 -27.45
CA CYS A 121 -3.28 3.50 -26.81
C CYS A 121 -2.26 3.38 -25.67
N SER A 122 -1.36 2.39 -25.79
CA SER A 122 -0.38 2.05 -24.75
C SER A 122 0.62 3.16 -24.45
N SER A 123 0.99 3.98 -25.44
CA SER A 123 1.98 5.05 -25.26
C SER A 123 1.46 6.19 -24.38
N GLU A 124 0.20 6.55 -24.60
CA GLU A 124 -0.52 7.59 -23.88
C GLU A 124 -0.81 7.12 -22.45
N MET A 125 -1.29 5.88 -22.29
CA MET A 125 -1.56 5.31 -20.97
C MET A 125 -0.28 5.19 -20.14
N LEU A 126 0.84 4.80 -20.75
CA LEU A 126 2.13 4.71 -20.05
C LEU A 126 2.60 6.10 -19.59
N THR A 127 2.37 7.14 -20.39
CA THR A 127 2.65 8.53 -20.00
C THR A 127 1.79 8.96 -18.81
N VAL A 128 0.49 8.64 -18.82
CA VAL A 128 -0.41 8.94 -17.70
C VAL A 128 -0.01 8.17 -16.44
N ALA A 129 0.31 6.89 -16.57
CA ALA A 129 0.78 6.06 -15.44
C ALA A 129 2.06 6.63 -14.83
N ALA A 130 3.02 7.09 -15.64
CA ALA A 130 4.25 7.72 -15.17
C ALA A 130 4.02 9.07 -14.45
N MET A 131 2.95 9.81 -14.80
CA MET A 131 2.59 11.05 -14.12
C MET A 131 1.85 10.82 -12.78
N LEU A 132 1.15 9.69 -12.64
CA LEU A 132 0.40 9.33 -11.44
C LEU A 132 1.22 8.59 -10.38
N SER A 133 2.36 8.02 -10.77
CA SER A 133 3.24 7.21 -9.91
C SER A 133 4.19 8.06 -9.06
#